data_AF-A0A9E0DAA4-F1
#
_entry.id   AF-A0A9E0DAA4-F1
#
_cell.length_a   1.000
_cell.length_b   1.000
_cell.length_c   1.000
_cell.angle_alpha   90.00
_cell.angle_beta   90.00
_cell.angle_gamma   90.00
#
_symmetry.space_group_name_H-M   'P 1'
#
loop_
_entity.id
_entity.type
_entity.pdbx_description
1 polymer ?
#
loop_
_entity_poly.entity_id
_entity_poly.type
_entity_poly.pdbx_seq_one_letter_code
_entity_poly.pdbx_strand_id
1 'polypeptide(L)' 'MNPYVKAVRALDGYRLDLEFENGERRIFDLTPYLNRGAFVRLQNRALFQAARVWPGPWNGRVGWI' A
#
# COMPACT_ATOMS: atom_id res chain seq x y z
N MET A 1 -10.03 1.54 17.64
CA MET A 1 -10.14 2.11 16.28
C MET A 1 -8.88 1.75 15.53
N ASN A 2 -8.98 1.28 14.28
CA ASN A 2 -7.79 1.05 13.47
C ASN A 2 -7.37 2.40 12.88
N PRO A 3 -6.12 2.87 13.09
CA PRO A 3 -5.70 4.17 12.61
C PRO A 3 -5.70 4.20 11.08
N TYR A 4 -5.92 5.39 10.50
CA TYR A 4 -5.86 5.57 9.05
C TYR A 4 -4.41 5.64 8.57
N VAL A 5 -4.16 5.17 7.34
CA VAL A 5 -2.85 5.30 6.70
C VAL A 5 -2.68 6.76 6.28
N LYS A 6 -1.63 7.39 6.78
CA LYS A 6 -1.22 8.77 6.49
C LYS A 6 -0.27 8.83 5.30
N ALA A 7 0.64 7.87 5.18
CA ALA A 7 1.57 7.79 4.06
C ALA A 7 1.88 6.34 3.68
N VAL A 8 2.21 6.12 2.42
CA VAL A 8 2.67 4.84 1.89
C VAL A 8 3.95 5.03 1.08
N ARG A 9 4.89 4.10 1.24
CA ARG A 9 6.08 3.99 0.38
C ARG A 9 6.20 2.56 -0.12
N ALA A 10 6.31 2.42 -1.45
CA ALA A 10 6.64 1.15 -2.07
C ALA A 10 8.13 0.82 -1.87
N LEU A 11 8.41 -0.37 -1.37
CA LEU A 11 9.75 -0.90 -1.13
C LEU A 11 10.03 -2.08 -2.07
N ASP A 12 11.31 -2.44 -2.16
CA ASP A 12 11.73 -3.63 -2.88
C ASP A 12 11.19 -4.92 -2.26
N GLY A 13 10.95 -5.91 -3.12
CA GLY A 13 10.32 -7.18 -2.75
C GLY A 13 8.81 -7.06 -2.52
N TYR A 14 8.13 -6.14 -3.22
CA TYR A 14 6.67 -5.95 -3.14
C TYR A 14 6.16 -5.69 -1.73
N ARG A 15 6.91 -4.89 -0.96
CA ARG A 15 6.53 -4.48 0.40
C ARG A 15 6.05 -3.04 0.42
N LEU A 16 5.04 -2.74 1.21
CA LEU A 16 4.58 -1.38 1.46
C LEU A 16 4.95 -0.99 2.89
N ASP A 17 5.67 0.12 3.04
CA ASP A 17 5.83 0.80 4.32
C ASP A 17 4.65 1.76 4.51
N LEU A 18 3.85 1.51 5.54
CA LEU A 18 2.65 2.26 5.87
C LEU A 18 2.90 3.07 7.14
N GLU A 19 2.80 4.40 7.06
CA GLU A 19 2.76 5.28 8.23
C GLU A 19 1.31 5.59 8.56
N PHE A 20 0.94 5.40 9.83
CA PHE A 20 -0.40 5.64 10.34
C PHE A 20 -0.47 6.99 11.06
N GLU A 21 -1.67 7.55 11.17
CA GLU A 21 -1.88 8.85 11.84
C GLU A 21 -1.48 8.85 13.33
N ASN A 22 -1.50 7.68 13.98
CA ASN A 22 -1.07 7.54 15.37
C ASN A 22 0.46 7.42 15.54
N GLY A 23 1.23 7.54 14.45
CA GLY A 23 2.68 7.42 14.45
C GLY A 23 3.20 5.98 14.31
N GLU A 24 2.32 4.98 14.26
CA GLU A 24 2.75 3.61 13.96
C GLU A 24 3.27 3.49 12.53
N ARG A 25 4.27 2.63 12.34
CA ARG A 25 4.72 2.19 11.00
C ARG A 25 4.61 0.68 10.88
N ARG A 26 4.07 0.20 9.76
CA ARG A 26 3.92 -1.22 9.49
C ARG A 26 4.36 -1.55 8.07
N ILE A 27 5.09 -2.65 7.94
CA ILE A 27 5.48 -3.20 6.64
C ILE A 27 4.45 -4.25 6.25
N PHE A 28 3.83 -4.08 5.09
CA PHE A 28 2.91 -5.03 4.49
C PHE A 28 3.57 -5.73 3.31
N ASP A 29 3.79 -7.04 3.42
CA ASP A 29 4.38 -7.85 2.35
C ASP A 29 3.29 -8.38 1.41
N LEU A 30 3.33 -7.95 0.15
CA LEU A 30 2.38 -8.38 -0.87
C LEU A 30 2.81 -9.64 -1.61
N THR A 31 4.05 -10.12 -1.43
CA THR A 31 4.60 -11.31 -2.10
C THR A 31 3.66 -12.52 -2.10
N PRO A 32 3.03 -12.94 -0.98
CA PRO A 32 2.14 -14.11 -0.99
C PRO A 32 0.81 -13.87 -1.73
N TYR A 33 0.47 -12.62 -2.04
CA TYR A 33 -0.77 -12.23 -2.71
C TYR A 33 -0.58 -11.96 -4.21
N LEU A 34 0.65 -11.78 -4.69
CA LEU A 34 0.93 -11.43 -6.10
C LEU A 34 0.41 -12.44 -7.13
N ASN A 35 0.07 -13.66 -6.73
CA ASN A 35 -0.52 -14.68 -7.61
C ASN A 35 -2.04 -14.82 -7.43
N ARG A 36 -2.69 -13.88 -6.73
CA ARG A 36 -4.11 -13.99 -6.34
C ARG A 36 -4.92 -12.80 -6.82
N GLY A 37 -5.90 -13.06 -7.68
CA GLY A 37 -6.94 -12.10 -8.07
C GLY A 37 -6.38 -10.76 -8.56
N ALA A 38 -6.88 -9.66 -7.98
CA ALA A 38 -6.51 -8.30 -8.39
C ALA A 38 -5.02 -7.95 -8.18
N PHE A 39 -4.32 -8.67 -7.29
CA PHE A 39 -2.91 -8.42 -6.96
C PHE A 39 -1.93 -8.92 -8.04
N VAL A 40 -2.38 -9.75 -8.99
CA VAL A 40 -1.55 -10.20 -10.12
C VAL A 40 -1.03 -9.03 -10.95
N ARG A 41 -1.84 -7.96 -11.08
CA ARG A 41 -1.43 -6.75 -11.82
C ARG A 41 -0.26 -6.04 -11.15
N LEU A 42 -0.10 -6.18 -9.83
CA LEU A 42 0.98 -5.56 -9.07
C LEU A 42 2.33 -6.25 -9.28
N GLN A 43 2.39 -7.40 -9.96
CA GLN A 43 3.67 -7.94 -10.46
C GLN A 43 4.35 -6.98 -11.45
N ASN A 44 3.58 -6.09 -12.08
CA ASN A 44 4.18 -4.96 -12.79
C ASN A 44 4.76 -3.98 -11.76
N ARG A 45 6.09 -3.96 -11.67
CA ARG A 45 6.83 -3.11 -10.73
C ARG A 45 6.49 -1.62 -10.89
N ALA A 46 6.27 -1.13 -12.11
CA ALA A 46 5.89 0.28 -12.31
C ALA A 46 4.52 0.59 -11.69
N LEU A 47 3.55 -0.32 -11.86
CA LEU A 47 2.24 -0.18 -11.23
C LEU A 47 2.35 -0.26 -9.70
N PHE A 48 3.11 -1.22 -9.18
CA PHE A 48 3.31 -1.36 -7.73
C PHE A 48 3.93 -0.11 -7.09
N GLN A 49 4.92 0.50 -7.76
CA GLN A 49 5.60 1.71 -7.30
C GLN A 49 4.69 2.96 -7.35
N ALA A 50 3.58 2.91 -8.09
CA ALA A 50 2.57 3.98 -8.12
C ALA A 50 1.60 3.95 -6.91
N ALA A 51 1.89 3.13 -5.89
CA ALA A 51 1.10 3.08 -4.65
C ALA A 51 0.99 4.47 -4.01
N ARG A 52 -0.24 4.92 -3.76
CA ARG A 52 -0.54 6.21 -3.12
C ARG A 52 -1.70 6.09 -2.15
N VAL A 53 -1.68 6.93 -1.12
CA VAL A 53 -2.84 7.16 -0.27
C VAL A 53 -3.80 8.08 -1.01
N TRP A 54 -5.07 7.70 -1.07
CA TRP A 54 -6.09 8.52 -1.74
C TRP A 54 -6.37 9.78 -0.92
N PRO A 55 -6.15 11.00 -1.46
CA PRO A 55 -6.59 12.22 -0.80
C PRO A 55 -8.12 12.37 -0.90
N GLY A 56 -8.76 12.90 0.15
CA GLY A 56 -10.19 13.24 0.17
C GLY A 56 -10.99 12.53 1.26
N PRO A 57 -12.34 12.48 1.18
CA PRO A 57 -13.21 11.92 2.21
C PRO A 57 -13.10 10.37 2.35
N TRP A 58 -12.11 9.77 1.70
CA TRP A 58 -11.81 8.35 1.72
C TRP A 58 -10.64 8.11 2.69
N ASN A 59 -10.98 8.05 3.97
CA ASN A 59 -10.11 7.98 5.14
C ASN A 59 -8.93 6.97 4.99
N GLY A 60 -7.80 7.39 4.44
CA GLY A 60 -6.54 6.62 4.43
C GLY A 60 -6.53 5.32 3.60
N ARG A 61 -7.29 5.24 2.49
CA ARG A 61 -7.22 4.08 1.58
C ARG A 61 -5.94 4.14 0.72
N VAL A 62 -5.24 3.01 0.60
CA VAL A 62 -4.12 2.84 -0.33
C VAL A 62 -4.62 2.25 -1.64
N GLY A 63 -4.20 2.84 -2.76
CA GLY A 63 -4.51 2.36 -4.11
C GLY A 63 -3.33 2.54 -5.07
N TRP A 64 -3.51 2.05 -6.30
CA TRP A 64 -2.55 2.16 -7.40
C TRP A 64 -3.24 2.88 -8.56
N ILE A 65 -2.64 3.97 -9.03
CA ILE A 65 -3.09 4.78 -10.19
C ILE A 65 -2.14 4.62 -11.36
#